data_AF-A0A523E7N2-F1
#
_entry.id   AF-A0A523E7N2-F1
#
_cell.length_a   1.000
_cell.length_b   1.000
_cell.length_c   1.000
_cell.angle_alpha   90.00
_cell.angle_beta   90.00
_cell.angle_gamma   90.00
#
_symmetry.space_group_name_H-M   'P 1'
#
loop_
_entity.id
_entity.type
_entity.pdbx_description
1 polymer ?
#
loop_
_entity_poly.entity_id
_entity_poly.type
_entity_poly.pdbx_seq_one_letter_code
_entity_poly.pdbx_strand_id
1 'polypeptide(L)'
;MSIQTHFDKFHAKIKLGRQDDAYKKARERDNSITDAVKLSFSDAGYPVIADFIQGSLGTSTSIVPISGDYDIDRALVIDGESAPQNPVDPKKEALGVLEKRGFKNAKIKRPCVTADYASENLHIDFPVYKKSGGQHYLAVGKKNSDENNREWSAADPRGLIDWVNDSSVHGDSASTKHNQFQRLVRYLKRWRDHQFSENVARKVHSIGCNSHTDTARSLPTAYRYDIVESRNLRLVGMCEQSPGSLEAIALHES
;
A
#
# COMPACT_ATOMS: atom_id res chain seq x y z
N MET A 1 15.09 -17.28 27.77
CA MET A 1 15.19 -16.28 26.68
C MET A 1 14.45 -15.04 27.15
N SER A 2 14.93 -13.82 26.90
CA SER A 2 14.19 -12.62 27.33
C SER A 2 12.97 -12.39 26.44
N ILE A 3 11.94 -11.71 26.96
CA ILE A 3 10.76 -11.32 26.17
C ILE A 3 11.15 -10.51 24.93
N GLN A 4 12.14 -9.63 25.06
CA GLN A 4 12.69 -8.87 23.94
C GLN A 4 13.22 -9.78 22.82
N THR A 5 13.91 -10.87 23.17
CA THR A 5 14.45 -11.81 22.18
C THR A 5 13.33 -12.51 21.42
N HIS A 6 12.21 -12.84 22.07
CA HIS A 6 11.03 -13.41 21.39
C HIS A 6 10.44 -12.42 20.39
N PHE A 7 10.26 -11.17 20.78
CA PHE A 7 9.75 -10.14 19.87
C PHE A 7 10.70 -9.84 18.70
N ASP A 8 12.01 -9.88 18.90
CA ASP A 8 12.97 -9.69 17.81
C ASP A 8 12.95 -10.85 16.80
N LYS A 9 12.81 -12.09 17.27
CA LYS A 9 12.61 -13.27 16.40
C LYS A 9 11.27 -13.21 15.66
N PHE A 10 10.20 -12.89 16.37
CA PHE A 10 8.87 -12.70 15.79
C PHE A 10 8.91 -11.63 14.70
N HIS A 11 9.55 -10.49 14.96
CA HIS A 11 9.76 -9.44 13.98
C HIS A 11 10.48 -9.95 12.73
N ALA A 12 11.61 -10.63 12.90
CA ALA A 12 12.41 -11.15 11.79
C ALA A 12 11.61 -12.14 10.93
N LYS A 13 10.75 -12.96 11.56
CA LYS A 13 9.91 -13.94 10.86
C LYS A 13 8.77 -13.30 10.06
N ILE A 14 8.14 -12.26 10.60
CA ILE A 14 6.97 -11.65 9.94
C ILE A 14 7.34 -10.52 9.00
N LYS A 15 8.52 -9.90 9.13
CA LYS A 15 8.95 -8.80 8.27
C LYS A 15 9.04 -9.28 6.82
N LEU A 16 8.49 -8.47 5.92
CA LEU A 16 8.64 -8.67 4.48
C LEU A 16 9.16 -7.38 3.84
N GLY A 17 10.22 -7.51 3.05
CA GLY A 17 10.79 -6.47 2.22
C GLY A 17 10.72 -6.86 0.75
N ARG A 18 10.68 -5.85 -0.13
CA ARG A 18 10.62 -6.09 -1.58
C ARG A 18 11.80 -6.92 -2.10
N GLN A 19 12.97 -6.83 -1.46
CA GLN A 19 14.17 -7.56 -1.88
C GLN A 19 14.28 -8.97 -1.30
N ASP A 20 13.41 -9.34 -0.36
CA ASP A 20 13.45 -10.66 0.26
C ASP A 20 13.16 -11.77 -0.77
N ASP A 21 13.78 -12.93 -0.58
CA ASP A 21 13.61 -14.07 -1.48
C ASP A 21 12.15 -14.57 -1.51
N ALA A 22 11.46 -14.51 -0.37
CA ALA A 22 10.03 -14.83 -0.27
C ALA A 22 9.18 -13.97 -1.22
N TYR A 23 9.64 -12.75 -1.55
CA TYR A 23 8.95 -11.81 -2.41
C TYR A 23 9.42 -11.85 -3.88
N LYS A 24 10.41 -12.69 -4.22
CA LYS A 24 11.06 -12.68 -5.53
C LYS A 24 10.06 -12.89 -6.68
N LYS A 25 9.17 -13.88 -6.58
CA LYS A 25 8.17 -14.16 -7.62
C LYS A 25 7.20 -12.99 -7.81
N ALA A 26 6.66 -12.46 -6.71
CA ALA A 26 5.79 -11.28 -6.72
C ALA A 26 6.47 -10.09 -7.40
N ARG A 27 7.74 -9.83 -7.06
CA ARG A 27 8.57 -8.78 -7.68
C ARG A 27 8.79 -8.99 -9.18
N GLU A 28 9.09 -10.20 -9.62
CA GLU A 28 9.28 -10.53 -11.03
C GLU A 28 7.99 -10.34 -11.84
N ARG A 29 6.85 -10.74 -11.27
CA ARG A 29 5.54 -10.50 -11.89
C ARG A 29 5.20 -9.03 -11.97
N ASP A 30 5.34 -8.31 -10.86
CA ASP A 30 5.16 -6.85 -10.77
C ASP A 30 5.94 -6.12 -11.86
N ASN A 31 7.25 -6.39 -11.98
CA ASN A 31 8.09 -5.78 -13.01
C ASN A 31 7.55 -6.09 -14.42
N SER A 32 7.26 -7.36 -14.70
CA SER A 32 6.77 -7.79 -16.02
C SER A 32 5.41 -7.21 -16.40
N ILE A 33 4.48 -7.07 -15.45
CA ILE A 33 3.18 -6.45 -15.72
C ILE A 33 3.31 -4.93 -15.84
N THR A 34 4.16 -4.31 -15.01
CA THR A 34 4.42 -2.87 -15.05
C THR A 34 5.00 -2.47 -16.40
N ASP A 35 5.96 -3.22 -16.94
CA ASP A 35 6.55 -2.94 -18.25
C ASP A 35 5.51 -3.00 -19.38
N ALA A 36 4.59 -3.97 -19.33
CA ALA A 36 3.48 -4.06 -20.28
C ALA A 36 2.50 -2.89 -20.17
N VAL A 37 2.21 -2.43 -18.94
CA VAL A 37 1.34 -1.27 -18.71
C VAL A 37 2.01 0.01 -19.22
N LYS A 38 3.31 0.19 -18.95
CA LYS A 38 4.10 1.33 -19.46
C LYS A 38 4.09 1.40 -20.99
N LEU A 39 4.23 0.26 -21.66
CA LEU A 39 4.14 0.18 -23.11
C LEU A 39 2.75 0.63 -23.60
N SER A 40 1.66 0.11 -23.02
CA SER A 40 0.29 0.51 -23.35
C SER A 40 0.06 2.01 -23.18
N PHE A 41 0.63 2.61 -22.13
CA PHE A 41 0.54 4.05 -21.86
C PHE A 41 1.31 4.86 -22.89
N SER A 42 2.50 4.40 -23.30
CA SER A 42 3.29 5.01 -24.35
C SER A 42 2.56 4.98 -25.69
N ASP A 43 1.98 3.84 -26.07
CA ASP A 43 1.21 3.67 -27.30
C ASP A 43 -0.05 4.56 -27.33
N ALA A 44 -0.65 4.80 -26.16
CA ALA A 44 -1.79 5.70 -25.98
C ALA A 44 -1.43 7.20 -25.91
N GLY A 45 -0.13 7.55 -25.96
CA GLY A 45 0.35 8.93 -26.03
C GLY A 45 0.62 9.61 -24.69
N TYR A 46 0.63 8.88 -23.57
CA TYR A 46 0.95 9.40 -22.23
C TYR A 46 1.97 8.51 -21.52
N PRO A 47 3.25 8.51 -21.97
CA PRO A 47 4.27 7.62 -21.43
C PRO A 47 4.47 7.83 -19.92
N VAL A 48 4.73 6.74 -19.22
CA VAL A 48 5.09 6.76 -17.80
C VAL A 48 6.51 7.29 -17.65
N ILE A 49 6.67 8.42 -16.98
CA ILE A 49 7.95 9.09 -16.71
C ILE A 49 8.60 8.62 -15.40
N ALA A 50 7.83 8.04 -14.48
CA ALA A 50 8.34 7.44 -13.25
C ALA A 50 7.36 6.40 -12.70
N ASP A 51 7.87 5.46 -11.93
CA ASP A 51 7.08 4.57 -11.08
C ASP A 51 7.76 4.38 -9.73
N PHE A 52 6.99 4.01 -8.71
CA PHE A 52 7.52 3.71 -7.39
C PHE A 52 6.58 2.81 -6.59
N ILE A 53 7.11 2.13 -5.57
CA ILE A 53 6.29 1.33 -4.65
C ILE A 53 5.65 2.24 -3.62
N GLN A 54 4.35 2.04 -3.37
CA GLN A 54 3.58 2.67 -2.31
C GLN A 54 3.17 1.66 -1.24
N GLY A 55 2.26 2.09 -0.37
CA GLY A 55 1.62 1.23 0.61
C GLY A 55 2.61 0.65 1.62
N SER A 56 2.33 -0.57 2.07
CA SER A 56 3.10 -1.15 3.17
C SER A 56 4.56 -1.46 2.79
N LEU A 57 4.82 -1.75 1.51
CA LEU A 57 6.18 -2.00 1.04
C LEU A 57 6.97 -0.69 0.94
N GLY A 58 6.34 0.37 0.45
CA GLY A 58 6.96 1.70 0.37
C GLY A 58 7.26 2.29 1.75
N THR A 59 6.40 2.03 2.73
CA THR A 59 6.55 2.51 4.11
C THR A 59 7.33 1.56 5.02
N SER A 60 7.93 0.49 4.48
CA SER A 60 8.67 -0.50 5.28
C SER A 60 7.85 -1.09 6.43
N THR A 61 6.56 -1.35 6.22
CA THR A 61 5.63 -1.95 7.20
C THR A 61 4.95 -3.23 6.69
N SER A 62 5.40 -3.78 5.57
CA SER A 62 4.90 -5.06 5.06
C SER A 62 5.22 -6.22 5.99
N ILE A 63 4.29 -7.18 5.98
CA ILE A 63 4.41 -8.44 6.69
C ILE A 63 4.22 -9.59 5.71
N VAL A 64 4.87 -10.72 5.97
CA VAL A 64 4.57 -11.99 5.30
C VAL A 64 3.10 -12.32 5.59
N PRO A 65 2.27 -12.64 4.58
CA PRO A 65 0.89 -13.05 4.84
C PRO A 65 0.83 -14.40 5.57
N ILE A 66 -0.13 -14.58 6.49
CA ILE A 66 -0.43 -15.91 7.08
C ILE A 66 -1.04 -16.82 6.00
N SER A 67 -1.98 -16.26 5.26
CA SER A 67 -2.64 -16.84 4.10
C SER A 67 -3.04 -15.71 3.14
N GLY A 68 -3.25 -16.05 1.87
CA GLY A 68 -3.65 -15.08 0.85
C GLY A 68 -2.47 -14.41 0.16
N ASP A 69 -2.73 -13.21 -0.34
CA ASP A 69 -1.94 -12.61 -1.41
C ASP A 69 -0.85 -11.66 -0.91
N TYR A 70 0.23 -11.58 -1.68
CA TYR A 70 1.18 -10.48 -1.58
C TYR A 70 0.57 -9.23 -2.20
N ASP A 71 0.47 -8.15 -1.42
CA ASP A 71 0.01 -6.85 -1.90
C ASP A 71 1.14 -6.06 -2.59
N ILE A 72 0.87 -5.56 -3.80
CA ILE A 72 1.71 -4.62 -4.53
C ILE A 72 0.91 -3.34 -4.76
N ASP A 73 1.37 -2.24 -4.17
CA ASP A 73 0.90 -0.90 -4.52
C ASP A 73 1.97 -0.24 -5.40
N ARG A 74 1.72 -0.13 -6.71
CA ARG A 74 2.69 0.46 -7.66
C ARG A 74 2.14 1.72 -8.28
N ALA A 75 2.71 2.86 -7.91
CA ALA A 75 2.40 4.14 -8.52
C ALA A 75 2.96 4.21 -9.94
N LEU A 76 2.13 4.63 -10.89
CA LEU A 76 2.53 4.99 -12.25
C LEU A 76 2.38 6.49 -12.44
N VAL A 77 3.44 7.18 -12.84
CA VAL A 77 3.45 8.63 -13.03
C VAL A 77 3.62 8.96 -14.50
N ILE A 78 2.63 9.64 -15.08
CA ILE A 78 2.70 10.18 -16.45
C ILE A 78 3.06 11.67 -16.42
N ASP A 79 3.60 12.17 -17.52
CA ASP A 79 3.84 13.61 -17.68
C ASP A 79 2.50 14.35 -17.77
N GLY A 80 2.35 15.43 -16.99
CA GLY A 80 1.13 16.23 -16.95
C GLY A 80 0.81 16.97 -18.24
N GLU A 81 1.79 17.23 -19.11
CA GLU A 81 1.56 17.78 -20.45
C GLU A 81 0.97 16.75 -21.41
N SER A 82 1.35 15.47 -21.25
CA SER A 82 0.81 14.35 -22.02
C SER A 82 -0.48 13.76 -21.43
N ALA A 83 -0.79 14.07 -20.18
CA ALA A 83 -1.89 13.45 -19.45
C ALA A 83 -3.26 13.79 -20.08
N PRO A 84 -4.15 12.80 -20.29
CA PRO A 84 -5.47 13.05 -20.83
C PRO A 84 -6.32 13.86 -19.85
N GLN A 85 -7.28 14.63 -20.40
CA GLN A 85 -8.22 15.41 -19.60
C GLN A 85 -9.05 14.51 -18.68
N ASN A 86 -9.47 13.35 -19.18
CA ASN A 86 -10.21 12.38 -18.40
C ASN A 86 -9.22 11.46 -17.63
N PRO A 87 -9.16 11.55 -16.29
CA PRO A 87 -8.22 10.79 -15.47
C PRO A 87 -8.49 9.28 -15.47
N VAL A 88 -9.67 8.83 -15.94
CA VAL A 88 -10.03 7.41 -15.98
C VAL A 88 -9.43 6.71 -17.20
N ASP A 89 -9.04 7.44 -18.25
CA ASP A 89 -8.52 6.82 -19.48
C ASP A 89 -7.22 6.02 -19.28
N PRO A 90 -6.17 6.51 -18.59
CA PRO A 90 -5.00 5.69 -18.33
C PRO A 90 -5.31 4.47 -17.44
N LYS A 91 -6.35 4.55 -16.60
CA LYS A 91 -6.81 3.40 -15.82
C LYS A 91 -7.46 2.33 -16.70
N LYS A 92 -8.10 2.70 -17.81
CA LYS A 92 -8.65 1.72 -18.76
C LYS A 92 -7.53 0.98 -19.49
N GLU A 93 -6.43 1.65 -19.83
CA GLU A 93 -5.25 1.00 -20.41
C GLU A 93 -4.66 -0.04 -19.47
N ALA A 94 -4.40 0.35 -18.21
CA ALA A 94 -3.87 -0.57 -17.21
C ALA A 94 -4.83 -1.76 -16.99
N LEU A 95 -6.15 -1.50 -16.94
CA LEU A 95 -7.16 -2.57 -16.85
C LEU A 95 -7.07 -3.54 -18.02
N GLY A 96 -7.02 -3.03 -19.26
CA GLY A 96 -6.95 -3.85 -20.46
C GLY A 96 -5.69 -4.73 -20.50
N VAL A 97 -4.56 -4.21 -20.04
CA VAL A 97 -3.31 -4.99 -19.92
C VAL A 97 -3.45 -6.10 -18.87
N LEU A 98 -4.01 -5.80 -17.69
CA LEU A 98 -4.23 -6.77 -16.63
C LEU A 98 -5.16 -7.91 -17.10
N GLU A 99 -6.28 -7.58 -17.75
CA GLU A 99 -7.22 -8.55 -18.30
C GLU A 99 -6.56 -9.45 -19.36
N LYS A 100 -5.81 -8.87 -20.31
CA LYS A 100 -5.06 -9.63 -21.34
C LYS A 100 -4.01 -10.56 -20.74
N ARG A 101 -3.41 -10.19 -19.61
CA ARG A 101 -2.42 -10.97 -18.88
C ARG A 101 -3.04 -12.03 -17.96
N GLY A 102 -4.36 -12.16 -17.96
CA GLY A 102 -5.08 -13.22 -17.26
C GLY A 102 -5.36 -12.94 -15.79
N PHE A 103 -5.14 -11.70 -15.32
CA PHE A 103 -5.54 -11.30 -13.98
C PHE A 103 -7.06 -11.41 -13.82
N LYS A 104 -7.49 -11.76 -12.61
CA LYS A 104 -8.89 -11.94 -12.22
C LYS A 104 -9.35 -10.75 -11.40
N ASN A 105 -10.67 -10.56 -11.34
CA ASN A 105 -11.31 -9.47 -10.61
C ASN A 105 -10.76 -8.07 -10.94
N ALA A 106 -10.16 -7.92 -12.12
CA ALA A 106 -9.57 -6.67 -12.57
C ALA A 106 -10.66 -5.60 -12.66
N LYS A 107 -10.48 -4.48 -11.96
CA LYS A 107 -11.48 -3.41 -11.92
C LYS A 107 -10.85 -2.05 -11.66
N ILE A 108 -11.51 -1.01 -12.16
CA ILE A 108 -11.15 0.38 -11.87
C ILE A 108 -11.85 0.78 -10.56
N LYS A 109 -11.09 0.85 -9.47
CA LYS A 109 -11.50 1.49 -8.21
C LYS A 109 -11.34 3.01 -8.34
N ARG A 110 -11.92 3.75 -7.39
CA ARG A 110 -11.84 5.22 -7.38
C ARG A 110 -10.39 5.74 -7.37
N PRO A 111 -9.43 5.21 -6.58
CA PRO A 111 -8.05 5.69 -6.61
C PRO A 111 -7.13 4.92 -7.59
N CYS A 112 -7.41 3.66 -7.90
CA CYS A 112 -6.48 2.79 -8.60
C CYS A 112 -7.18 1.81 -9.56
N VAL A 113 -6.38 1.09 -10.34
CA VAL A 113 -6.80 -0.17 -10.98
C VAL A 113 -6.31 -1.30 -10.10
N THR A 114 -7.19 -2.26 -9.81
CA THR A 114 -6.90 -3.37 -8.90
C THR A 114 -7.11 -4.69 -9.64
N ALA A 115 -6.31 -5.71 -9.37
CA ALA A 115 -6.53 -7.05 -9.88
C ALA A 115 -5.81 -8.13 -9.06
N ASP A 116 -6.31 -9.36 -9.16
CA ASP A 116 -5.76 -10.54 -8.49
C ASP A 116 -5.09 -11.46 -9.51
N TYR A 117 -3.96 -12.05 -9.14
CA TYR A 117 -3.36 -13.17 -9.87
C TYR A 117 -3.41 -14.43 -9.00
N ALA A 118 -4.58 -15.05 -8.97
CA ALA A 118 -4.92 -16.14 -8.05
C ALA A 118 -3.94 -17.33 -8.09
N SER A 119 -3.29 -17.60 -9.23
CA SER A 119 -2.31 -18.69 -9.33
C SER A 119 -0.99 -18.43 -8.59
N GLU A 120 -0.68 -17.18 -8.25
CA GLU A 120 0.56 -16.81 -7.55
C GLU A 120 0.31 -16.05 -6.24
N ASN A 121 -0.93 -16.05 -5.74
CA ASN A 121 -1.34 -15.33 -4.55
C ASN A 121 -0.82 -13.88 -4.54
N LEU A 122 -1.26 -13.09 -5.52
CA LEU A 122 -0.76 -11.74 -5.77
C LEU A 122 -1.90 -10.77 -6.01
N HIS A 123 -1.91 -9.68 -5.25
CA HIS A 123 -2.83 -8.57 -5.43
C HIS A 123 -2.04 -7.35 -5.92
N ILE A 124 -2.51 -6.72 -7.01
CA ILE A 124 -1.87 -5.52 -7.56
C ILE A 124 -2.87 -4.37 -7.56
N ASP A 125 -2.44 -3.25 -6.99
CA ASP A 125 -3.07 -1.95 -7.12
C ASP A 125 -2.13 -0.99 -7.88
N PHE A 126 -2.59 -0.49 -9.02
CA PHE A 126 -1.95 0.56 -9.83
C PHE A 126 -2.68 1.90 -9.67
N PRO A 127 -2.34 2.72 -8.66
CA PRO A 127 -2.69 4.13 -8.66
C PRO A 127 -1.92 4.85 -9.78
N VAL A 128 -2.64 5.69 -10.52
CA VAL A 128 -2.08 6.47 -11.63
C VAL A 128 -2.04 7.94 -11.21
N TYR A 129 -0.89 8.56 -11.39
CA TYR A 129 -0.65 9.96 -11.12
C TYR A 129 -0.21 10.66 -12.39
N LYS A 130 -0.52 11.95 -12.52
CA LYS A 130 0.23 12.85 -13.40
C LYS A 130 1.14 13.73 -12.57
N LYS A 131 2.25 14.18 -13.15
CA LYS A 131 3.14 15.17 -12.57
C LYS A 131 3.10 16.46 -13.38
N SER A 132 2.76 17.57 -12.74
CA SER A 132 2.80 18.90 -13.35
C SER A 132 3.68 19.79 -12.48
N GLY A 133 4.83 20.22 -13.01
CA GLY A 133 5.87 20.85 -12.21
C GLY A 133 6.37 19.96 -11.07
N GLY A 134 6.34 20.47 -9.84
CA GLY A 134 6.74 19.73 -8.63
C GLY A 134 5.64 18.85 -8.00
N GLN A 135 4.39 18.95 -8.45
CA GLN A 135 3.23 18.37 -7.77
C GLN A 135 2.71 17.12 -8.48
N HIS A 136 2.25 16.14 -7.70
CA HIS A 136 1.53 14.97 -8.20
C HIS A 136 0.03 15.17 -8.08
N TYR A 137 -0.71 14.60 -9.04
CA TYR A 137 -2.16 14.56 -9.02
C TYR A 137 -2.63 13.14 -9.30
N LEU A 138 -3.42 12.56 -8.38
CA LEU A 138 -4.02 11.24 -8.48
C LEU A 138 -5.18 11.25 -9.46
N ALA A 139 -5.23 10.24 -10.33
CA ALA A 139 -6.40 9.96 -11.14
C ALA A 139 -7.54 9.44 -10.25
N VAL A 140 -8.56 10.26 -9.99
CA VAL A 140 -9.74 9.89 -9.20
C VAL A 140 -10.92 9.63 -10.14
N GLY A 141 -11.57 8.47 -9.98
CA GLY A 141 -12.76 8.10 -10.75
C GLY A 141 -12.90 6.59 -10.94
N LYS A 142 -14.15 6.12 -11.09
CA LYS A 142 -14.51 4.74 -11.46
C LYS A 142 -14.65 4.63 -12.98
N LYS A 143 -14.72 3.40 -13.53
CA LYS A 143 -14.81 3.12 -14.98
C LYS A 143 -15.83 4.00 -15.74
N ASN A 144 -16.98 4.24 -15.14
CA ASN A 144 -18.09 5.00 -15.72
C ASN A 144 -18.37 6.34 -14.98
N SER A 145 -17.38 6.90 -14.28
CA SER A 145 -17.54 8.23 -13.66
C SER A 145 -17.81 9.29 -14.72
N ASP A 146 -18.84 10.09 -14.49
CA ASP A 146 -19.08 11.35 -15.22
C ASP A 146 -18.04 12.42 -14.84
N GLU A 147 -18.13 13.59 -15.48
CA GLU A 147 -17.23 14.72 -15.27
C GLU A 147 -17.25 15.28 -13.84
N ASN A 148 -18.37 15.18 -13.13
CA ASN A 148 -18.49 15.65 -11.76
C ASN A 148 -17.92 14.65 -10.73
N ASN A 149 -17.70 13.40 -11.15
CA ASN A 149 -17.27 12.29 -10.30
C ASN A 149 -15.88 11.76 -10.68
N ARG A 150 -15.10 12.55 -11.41
CA ARG A 150 -13.71 12.26 -11.78
C ARG A 150 -12.86 13.52 -11.74
N GLU A 151 -11.62 13.40 -11.33
CA GLU A 151 -10.68 14.53 -11.31
C GLU A 151 -9.23 14.05 -11.27
N TRP A 152 -8.31 14.94 -11.66
CA TRP A 152 -6.91 14.86 -11.27
C TRP A 152 -6.75 15.56 -9.91
N SER A 153 -6.85 14.80 -8.82
CA SER A 153 -6.86 15.35 -7.46
C SER A 153 -5.44 15.53 -6.93
N ALA A 154 -5.11 16.67 -6.33
CA ALA A 154 -3.77 16.90 -5.78
C ALA A 154 -3.41 15.85 -4.70
N ALA A 155 -2.22 15.27 -4.79
CA ALA A 155 -1.75 14.23 -3.88
C ALA A 155 -0.23 14.35 -3.64
N ASP A 156 0.27 13.85 -2.52
CA ASP A 156 1.72 13.79 -2.23
C ASP A 156 2.15 12.39 -1.78
N PRO A 157 2.12 11.42 -2.71
CA PRO A 157 2.41 10.03 -2.39
C PRO A 157 3.85 9.79 -1.94
N ARG A 158 4.80 10.58 -2.44
CA ARG A 158 6.22 10.48 -2.06
C ARG A 158 6.47 11.12 -0.71
N GLY A 159 5.93 12.33 -0.48
CA GLY A 159 6.02 12.98 0.82
C GLY A 159 5.47 12.12 1.96
N LEU A 160 4.38 11.35 1.72
CA LEU A 160 3.88 10.41 2.72
C LEU A 160 4.88 9.28 3.01
N ILE A 161 5.45 8.67 1.97
CA ILE A 161 6.45 7.60 2.13
C ILE A 161 7.67 8.11 2.88
N ASP A 162 8.18 9.26 2.45
CA ASP A 162 9.35 9.90 3.02
C ASP A 162 9.08 10.26 4.49
N TRP A 163 7.93 10.88 4.79
CA TRP A 163 7.54 11.20 6.15
C TRP A 163 7.42 9.97 7.05
N VAL A 164 6.83 8.88 6.56
CA VAL A 164 6.73 7.64 7.35
C VAL A 164 8.11 7.06 7.62
N ASN A 165 9.01 7.07 6.63
CA ASN A 165 10.36 6.50 6.73
C ASN A 165 11.39 7.46 7.36
N ASP A 166 11.05 8.72 7.56
CA ASP A 166 11.95 9.70 8.15
C ASP A 166 12.14 9.44 9.64
N SER A 167 13.36 9.07 10.01
CA SER A 167 13.75 8.85 11.40
C SER A 167 14.18 10.12 12.12
N SER A 168 14.49 11.21 11.39
CA SER A 168 15.06 12.44 11.94
C SER A 168 14.12 13.17 12.90
N VAL A 169 12.81 12.96 12.75
CA VAL A 169 11.75 13.51 13.61
C VAL A 169 11.81 13.03 15.07
N HIS A 170 12.66 12.06 15.38
CA HIS A 170 12.73 11.40 16.68
C HIS A 170 13.91 11.84 17.58
N GLY A 171 14.71 12.82 17.15
CA GLY A 171 15.83 13.38 17.92
C GLY A 171 16.89 12.34 18.29
N ASP A 172 17.43 12.41 19.51
CA ASP A 172 18.37 11.39 19.99
C ASP A 172 17.72 10.00 20.00
N SER A 173 18.44 8.99 19.49
CA SER A 173 17.95 7.63 19.22
C SER A 173 16.92 7.52 18.07
N ALA A 174 17.00 8.42 17.09
CA ALA A 174 16.15 8.48 15.92
C ALA A 174 15.88 7.12 15.24
N SER A 175 16.94 6.42 14.88
CA SER A 175 16.86 5.11 14.22
C SER A 175 16.18 4.04 15.10
N THR A 176 16.46 4.03 16.40
CA THR A 176 15.88 3.07 17.34
C THR A 176 14.37 3.26 17.50
N LYS A 177 13.91 4.51 17.68
CA LYS A 177 12.48 4.84 17.82
C LYS A 177 11.72 4.57 16.53
N HIS A 178 12.30 4.92 15.40
CA HIS A 178 11.72 4.63 14.08
C HIS A 178 11.57 3.12 13.83
N ASN A 179 12.63 2.35 14.10
CA ASN A 179 12.58 0.88 13.99
C ASN A 179 11.53 0.29 14.95
N GLN A 180 11.40 0.83 16.16
CA GLN A 180 10.36 0.40 17.09
C GLN A 180 8.96 0.68 16.54
N PHE A 181 8.71 1.85 15.96
CA PHE A 181 7.44 2.17 15.31
C PHE A 181 7.11 1.15 14.20
N GLN A 182 8.04 0.89 13.28
CA GLN A 182 7.79 -0.09 12.21
C GLN A 182 7.56 -1.51 12.75
N ARG A 183 8.22 -1.91 13.85
CA ARG A 183 7.96 -3.20 14.52
C ARG A 183 6.53 -3.26 15.07
N LEU A 184 6.12 -2.24 15.82
CA LEU A 184 4.77 -2.16 16.40
C LEU A 184 3.67 -2.20 15.34
N VAL A 185 3.84 -1.48 14.23
CA VAL A 185 2.90 -1.53 13.10
C VAL A 185 2.77 -2.97 12.56
N ARG A 186 3.90 -3.63 12.30
CA ARG A 186 3.89 -5.02 11.79
C ARG A 186 3.20 -5.97 12.78
N TYR A 187 3.42 -5.79 14.07
CA TYR A 187 2.78 -6.59 15.12
C TYR A 187 1.26 -6.39 15.15
N LEU A 188 0.79 -5.14 15.05
CA LEU A 188 -0.65 -4.84 14.98
C LEU A 188 -1.30 -5.44 13.73
N LYS A 189 -0.60 -5.39 12.58
CA LYS A 189 -1.07 -6.03 11.35
C LYS A 189 -1.16 -7.55 11.50
N ARG A 190 -0.13 -8.19 12.08
CA ARG A 190 -0.15 -9.64 12.33
C ARG A 190 -1.22 -10.04 13.34
N TRP A 191 -1.40 -9.26 14.41
CA TRP A 191 -2.48 -9.48 15.37
C TRP A 191 -3.86 -9.40 14.69
N ARG A 192 -4.09 -8.37 13.85
CA ARG A 192 -5.32 -8.25 13.05
C ARG A 192 -5.57 -9.51 12.21
N ASP A 193 -4.54 -10.02 11.55
CA ASP A 193 -4.67 -11.21 10.68
C ASP A 193 -5.02 -12.48 11.47
N HIS A 194 -4.64 -12.57 12.75
CA HIS A 194 -5.05 -13.65 13.66
C HIS A 194 -6.45 -13.47 14.24
N GLN A 195 -6.85 -12.22 14.54
CA GLN A 195 -8.14 -11.97 15.19
C GLN A 195 -9.32 -12.00 14.22
N PHE A 196 -9.09 -11.61 12.97
CA PHE A 196 -10.17 -11.43 12.00
C PHE A 196 -10.03 -12.40 10.85
N SER A 197 -11.16 -12.94 10.40
CA SER A 197 -11.19 -13.63 9.11
C SER A 197 -10.75 -12.68 8.01
N GLU A 198 -10.19 -13.21 6.93
CA GLU A 198 -9.59 -12.43 5.85
C GLU A 198 -10.55 -11.33 5.31
N ASN A 199 -11.84 -11.66 5.17
CA ASN A 199 -12.87 -10.72 4.72
C ASN A 199 -13.11 -9.54 5.67
N VAL A 200 -12.87 -9.72 6.97
CA VAL A 200 -12.98 -8.66 7.98
C VAL A 200 -11.65 -7.92 8.11
N ALA A 201 -10.52 -8.64 8.10
CA ALA A 201 -9.18 -8.06 8.14
C ALA A 201 -8.95 -7.08 6.98
N ARG A 202 -9.41 -7.40 5.76
CA ARG A 202 -9.35 -6.51 4.58
C ARG A 202 -10.08 -5.17 4.77
N LYS A 203 -11.02 -5.07 5.70
CA LYS A 203 -11.74 -3.82 6.03
C LYS A 203 -11.02 -3.01 7.12
N VAL A 204 -10.07 -3.61 7.83
CA VAL A 204 -9.20 -2.96 8.81
C VAL A 204 -7.90 -2.56 8.13
N HIS A 205 -7.96 -1.40 7.46
CA HIS A 205 -6.86 -0.88 6.65
C HIS A 205 -5.57 -0.72 7.47
N SER A 206 -4.45 -1.22 6.92
CA SER A 206 -3.14 -1.18 7.56
C SER A 206 -2.68 0.24 7.95
N ILE A 207 -3.10 1.25 7.19
CA ILE A 207 -2.81 2.66 7.49
C ILE A 207 -3.55 3.17 8.73
N GLY A 208 -4.68 2.56 9.10
CA GLY A 208 -5.35 2.79 10.38
C GLY A 208 -4.47 2.40 11.56
N CYS A 209 -3.69 1.33 11.42
CA CYS A 209 -2.70 0.93 12.43
C CYS A 209 -1.51 1.90 12.50
N ASN A 210 -1.16 2.55 11.38
CA ASN A 210 -0.16 3.61 11.34
C ASN A 210 -0.65 4.91 12.00
N SER A 211 -1.96 5.16 11.99
CA SER A 211 -2.55 6.43 12.41
C SER A 211 -2.95 6.52 13.90
N HIS A 212 -2.76 5.45 14.66
CA HIS A 212 -3.14 5.36 16.09
C HIS A 212 -1.95 5.33 17.05
N THR A 213 -0.72 5.46 16.58
CA THR A 213 0.43 5.83 17.42
C THR A 213 0.48 7.36 17.52
N ASP A 214 0.87 7.92 18.67
CA ASP A 214 0.87 9.38 18.95
C ASP A 214 1.53 10.25 17.86
N THR A 215 2.36 9.66 17.00
CA THR A 215 2.99 10.24 15.80
C THR A 215 2.03 10.70 14.69
N ALA A 216 0.78 10.24 14.64
CA ALA A 216 -0.11 10.48 13.49
C ALA A 216 -1.08 11.67 13.62
N ARG A 217 -1.10 12.34 14.77
CA ARG A 217 -1.94 13.54 15.00
C ARG A 217 -1.50 14.76 14.17
N SER A 218 -0.33 14.70 13.52
CA SER A 218 0.26 15.78 12.75
C SER A 218 0.04 15.69 11.23
N LEU A 219 -0.70 14.68 10.72
CA LEU A 219 -0.90 14.48 9.27
C LEU A 219 -1.49 15.74 8.60
N PRO A 220 -0.77 16.40 7.68
CA PRO A 220 -1.31 17.46 6.83
C PRO A 220 -2.54 16.99 6.04
N THR A 221 -3.51 17.90 5.84
CA THR A 221 -4.77 17.64 5.10
C THR A 221 -4.54 17.06 3.69
N ALA A 222 -3.37 17.33 3.08
CA ALA A 222 -2.95 16.80 1.78
C ALA A 222 -2.88 15.27 1.71
N TYR A 223 -2.71 14.57 2.83
CA TYR A 223 -2.59 13.11 2.87
C TYR A 223 -3.94 12.39 3.03
N ARG A 224 -5.07 13.12 3.14
CA ARG A 224 -6.39 12.51 3.39
C ARG A 224 -6.92 11.64 2.25
N TYR A 225 -6.44 11.82 1.02
CA TYR A 225 -6.79 10.98 -0.13
C TYR A 225 -5.80 9.83 -0.36
N ASP A 226 -4.52 10.00 0.01
CA ASP A 226 -3.53 8.91 0.05
C ASP A 226 -3.83 7.92 1.20
N ILE A 227 -4.56 8.39 2.22
CA ILE A 227 -5.26 7.58 3.23
C ILE A 227 -6.63 7.19 2.66
N VAL A 228 -6.64 6.32 1.67
CA VAL A 228 -7.89 5.79 1.11
C VAL A 228 -8.64 5.03 2.22
N GLU A 229 -9.73 5.63 2.70
CA GLU A 229 -10.81 5.00 3.49
C GLU A 229 -10.52 4.49 4.92
N SER A 230 -9.55 5.03 5.66
CA SER A 230 -9.34 4.61 7.07
C SER A 230 -10.23 5.30 8.11
N ARG A 231 -11.28 6.05 7.72
CA ARG A 231 -12.01 6.94 8.64
C ARG A 231 -12.96 6.29 9.64
N ASN A 232 -13.07 4.96 9.74
CA ASN A 232 -14.16 4.36 10.51
C ASN A 232 -13.84 3.17 11.43
N LEU A 233 -12.59 2.95 11.86
CA LEU A 233 -12.31 1.93 12.87
C LEU A 233 -11.57 2.52 14.06
N ARG A 234 -12.29 2.65 15.18
CA ARG A 234 -11.73 2.82 16.53
C ARG A 234 -10.90 1.58 16.86
N LEU A 235 -9.63 1.56 16.46
CA LEU A 235 -8.70 0.45 16.76
C LEU A 235 -8.56 0.21 18.27
N VAL A 236 -8.70 1.26 19.08
CA VAL A 236 -8.63 1.19 20.55
C VAL A 236 -9.72 0.29 21.15
N GLY A 237 -10.94 0.31 20.61
CA GLY A 237 -12.04 -0.51 21.13
C GLY A 237 -12.02 -1.97 20.68
N MET A 238 -11.21 -2.31 19.66
CA MET A 238 -11.13 -3.66 19.11
C MET A 238 -10.07 -4.52 19.80
N CYS A 239 -9.02 -3.91 20.37
CA CYS A 239 -8.05 -4.61 21.21
C CYS A 239 -8.65 -5.12 22.53
N GLU A 240 -9.71 -4.50 23.04
CA GLU A 240 -10.35 -4.88 24.32
C GLU A 240 -11.28 -6.10 24.21
N GLN A 241 -11.65 -6.54 23.00
CA GLN A 241 -12.73 -7.52 22.79
C GLN A 241 -12.30 -8.88 22.23
N SER A 242 -11.01 -9.21 22.14
CA SER A 242 -10.55 -10.44 21.45
C SER A 242 -9.65 -11.36 22.29
N PRO A 243 -9.74 -12.71 22.16
CA PRO A 243 -9.20 -13.65 23.15
C PRO A 243 -7.68 -13.90 23.07
N GLY A 244 -6.98 -13.39 22.06
CA GLY A 244 -5.55 -13.63 21.85
C GLY A 244 -4.70 -12.39 22.13
N SER A 245 -3.86 -12.42 23.17
CA SER A 245 -2.88 -11.36 23.38
C SER A 245 -1.78 -11.41 22.31
N LEU A 246 -1.29 -10.24 21.88
CA LEU A 246 -0.16 -10.14 20.95
C LEU A 246 1.08 -10.91 21.46
N GLU A 247 1.25 -10.97 22.78
CA GLU A 247 2.32 -11.73 23.43
C GLU A 247 2.19 -13.24 23.17
N ALA A 248 0.98 -13.80 23.28
CA ALA A 248 0.76 -15.22 22.99
C ALA A 248 1.07 -15.56 21.52
N ILE A 249 0.68 -14.68 20.59
CA ILE A 249 1.00 -14.83 19.16
C ILE A 249 2.52 -14.76 18.95
N ALA A 250 3.19 -13.77 19.53
CA ALA A 250 4.64 -13.60 19.39
C ALA A 250 5.40 -14.81 19.93
N LEU A 251 5.01 -15.36 21.09
CA LEU A 251 5.63 -16.55 21.68
C LEU A 251 5.42 -17.81 20.85
N HIS A 252 4.24 -17.96 20.24
CA HIS A 252 3.94 -19.11 19.39
C HIS A 252 4.70 -19.06 18.05
N GLU A 253 4.89 -17.86 17.50
CA GLU A 253 5.53 -17.69 16.19
C GLU A 253 7.04 -17.42 16.24
N SER A 254 7.62 -16.99 17.37
CA SER A 254 9.06 -16.73 17.53
C SER A 254 9.92 -18.00 17.56
#